data_AF-A0A4R2BTQ8-F1
#
_entry.id   AF-A0A4R2BTQ8-F1
#
_cell.length_a   1.000
_cell.length_b   1.000
_cell.length_c   1.000
_cell.angle_alpha   90.00
_cell.angle_beta   90.00
_cell.angle_gamma   90.00
#
_symmetry.space_group_name_H-M   'P 1'
#
loop_
_entity.id
_entity.type
_entity.pdbx_description
1 polymer ?
#
loop_
_entity_poly.entity_id
_entity_poly.type
_entity_poly.pdbx_seq_one_letter_code
_entity_poly.pdbx_strand_id
1 'polypeptide(L)'
;MSIDTLLDRSWQELCDKDDRTSPEEYPDMCLITRGELSQFLVDASFTWKESRNHGIEIEESREIDSGDVMGFFARGHFDRHKFAEACNDYTGADAYYDRRYVKPDDCRHEWWRTVPVSGEPGVVSYHNAEPRSRGAFAVTVTTVVEDYERKRTQRWIDEHHKGRAAGFADGLNWALRILDRVNPEAGDELLRRYREQDKKGGAE
;
A
#
# COMPACT_ATOMS: atom_id res chain seq x y z
N MET A 1 5.40 19.53 5.41
CA MET A 1 5.86 20.89 5.77
C MET A 1 7.24 21.05 5.16
N SER A 2 7.49 22.05 4.32
CA SER A 2 8.83 22.22 3.73
C SER A 2 9.81 22.73 4.79
N ILE A 3 11.11 22.49 4.57
CA ILE A 3 12.17 23.00 5.44
C ILE A 3 12.09 24.53 5.53
N ASP A 4 11.73 25.21 4.43
CA ASP A 4 11.56 26.67 4.41
C ASP A 4 10.43 27.13 5.34
N THR A 5 9.27 26.47 5.32
CA THR A 5 8.16 26.81 6.21
C THR A 5 8.52 26.57 7.68
N LEU A 6 9.26 25.50 7.96
CA LEU A 6 9.74 25.20 9.31
C LEU A 6 10.81 26.21 9.76
N LEU A 7 11.71 26.62 8.86
CA LEU A 7 12.75 27.63 9.09
C LEU A 7 12.12 28.97 9.44
N ASP A 8 11.17 29.45 8.62
CA ASP A 8 10.52 30.75 8.82
C ASP A 8 9.81 30.81 10.17
N ARG A 9 9.05 29.75 10.50
CA ARG A 9 8.37 29.66 11.79
C ARG A 9 9.35 29.58 12.96
N SER A 10 10.37 28.73 12.86
CA SER A 10 11.35 28.54 13.95
C SER A 10 12.18 29.80 14.16
N TRP A 11 12.50 30.52 13.08
CA TRP A 11 13.20 31.80 13.13
C TRP A 11 12.35 32.88 13.81
N GLN A 12 11.06 32.98 13.45
CA GLN A 12 10.14 33.91 14.10
C GLN A 12 9.99 33.60 15.60
N GLU A 13 9.81 32.34 15.98
CA GLU A 13 9.73 31.93 17.38
C GLU A 13 11.01 32.25 18.17
N LEU A 14 12.17 32.25 17.50
CA LEU A 14 13.47 32.63 18.08
C LEU A 14 13.55 34.14 18.32
N CYS A 15 13.23 34.96 17.31
CA CYS A 15 13.20 36.41 17.45
C CYS A 15 12.18 36.88 18.51
N ASP A 16 11.01 36.23 18.58
CA ASP A 16 9.97 36.56 19.56
C ASP A 16 10.41 36.26 21.01
N LYS A 17 11.34 35.31 21.22
CA LYS A 17 11.84 34.91 22.54
C LYS A 17 13.10 35.66 22.97
N ASP A 18 13.98 35.96 22.02
CA ASP A 18 15.25 36.63 22.27
C ASP A 18 15.63 37.48 21.05
N ASP A 19 15.56 38.80 21.22
CA ASP A 19 15.82 39.79 20.16
C ASP A 19 17.30 39.85 19.75
N ARG A 20 18.17 39.14 20.48
CA ARG A 20 19.61 39.02 20.17
C ARG A 20 19.90 38.11 18.98
N THR A 21 18.90 37.68 18.21
CA THR A 21 19.09 36.88 16.99
C THR A 21 19.34 37.73 15.74
N SER A 22 19.19 39.05 15.83
CA SER A 22 19.51 39.99 14.74
C SER A 22 21.00 40.37 14.75
N PRO A 23 21.79 39.97 13.72
CA PRO A 23 23.19 40.37 13.61
C PRO A 23 23.36 41.88 13.36
N GLU A 24 22.32 42.55 12.87
CA GLU A 24 22.31 43.99 12.61
C GLU A 24 22.20 44.81 13.90
N GLU A 25 21.51 44.27 14.91
CA GLU A 25 21.29 44.94 16.19
C GLU A 25 22.29 44.49 17.26
N TYR A 26 22.74 43.23 17.20
CA TYR A 26 23.62 42.62 18.21
C TYR A 26 24.74 41.77 17.56
N PRO A 27 25.69 42.39 16.82
CA PRO A 27 26.71 41.67 16.06
C PRO A 27 27.62 40.76 16.91
N ASP A 28 27.88 41.12 18.18
CA ASP A 28 28.76 40.38 19.09
C ASP A 28 28.01 39.48 20.10
N MET A 29 26.67 39.48 20.08
CA MET A 29 25.83 38.71 21.02
C MET A 29 24.82 37.80 20.30
N CYS A 30 24.99 37.61 18.99
CA CYS A 30 24.11 36.76 18.20
C CYS A 30 24.19 35.30 18.64
N LEU A 31 23.06 34.74 19.07
CA LEU A 31 22.97 33.32 19.49
C LEU A 31 23.19 32.37 18.32
N ILE A 32 22.56 32.68 17.18
CA ILE A 32 22.60 31.92 15.94
C ILE A 32 22.04 32.78 14.79
N THR A 33 22.60 32.65 13.61
CA THR A 33 22.09 33.28 12.38
C THR A 33 21.00 32.43 11.72
N ARG A 34 20.15 33.05 10.89
CA ARG A 34 19.13 32.33 10.11
C ARG A 34 19.76 31.27 9.18
N GLY A 35 20.94 31.56 8.65
CA GLY A 35 21.71 30.62 7.82
C GLY A 35 22.17 29.38 8.60
N GLU A 36 22.69 29.57 9.81
CA GLU A 36 23.08 28.46 10.68
C GLU A 36 21.87 27.64 11.12
N LEU A 37 20.73 28.28 11.45
CA LEU A 37 19.49 27.58 11.76
C LEU A 37 19.01 26.73 10.57
N SER A 38 19.08 27.28 9.35
CA SER A 38 18.77 26.53 8.13
C SER A 38 19.67 25.31 7.99
N GLN A 39 20.97 25.44 8.24
CA GLN A 39 21.91 24.33 8.17
C GLN A 39 21.57 23.26 9.21
N PHE A 40 21.28 23.62 10.46
CA PHE A 40 20.88 22.66 11.49
C PHE A 40 19.58 21.93 11.13
N LEU A 41 18.60 22.62 10.56
CA LEU A 41 17.34 21.98 10.14
C LEU A 41 17.59 21.00 8.98
N VAL A 42 18.48 21.35 8.04
CA VAL A 42 18.88 20.44 6.95
C VAL A 42 19.61 19.22 7.51
N ASP A 43 20.62 19.42 8.37
CA ASP A 43 21.40 18.34 8.97
C ASP A 43 20.50 17.43 9.81
N ALA A 44 19.63 18.00 10.64
CA ALA A 44 18.65 17.25 11.42
C ALA A 44 17.72 16.44 10.50
N SER A 45 17.27 17.01 9.38
CA SER A 45 16.44 16.29 8.42
C SER A 45 17.19 15.11 7.78
N PHE A 46 18.49 15.26 7.50
CA PHE A 46 19.32 14.22 6.93
C PHE A 46 19.57 13.09 7.93
N THR A 47 20.01 13.43 9.15
CA THR A 47 20.21 12.46 10.24
C THR A 47 18.91 11.72 10.58
N TRP A 48 17.78 12.44 10.56
CA TRP A 48 16.48 11.83 10.79
C TRP A 48 16.14 10.82 9.69
N LYS A 49 16.31 11.17 8.41
CA LYS A 49 16.12 10.23 7.30
C LYS A 49 17.03 9.01 7.40
N GLU A 50 18.31 9.22 7.68
CA GLU A 50 19.28 8.12 7.81
C GLU A 50 18.90 7.15 8.94
N SER A 51 18.42 7.69 10.08
CA SER A 51 17.94 6.89 11.20
C SER A 51 16.70 6.05 10.86
N ARG A 52 15.77 6.61 10.07
CA ARG A 52 14.50 5.95 9.72
C ARG A 52 14.63 4.97 8.56
N ASN A 53 15.64 5.14 7.73
CA ASN A 53 15.97 4.16 6.71
C ASN A 53 16.59 2.88 7.31
N HIS A 54 17.08 2.92 8.56
CA HIS A 54 17.70 1.79 9.27
C HIS A 54 18.90 1.16 8.52
N GLY A 55 19.48 1.87 7.55
CA GLY A 55 20.48 1.33 6.63
C GLY A 55 19.95 0.28 5.64
N ILE A 56 18.63 0.26 5.41
CA ILE A 56 17.96 -0.68 4.50
C ILE A 56 17.84 -0.02 3.13
N GLU A 57 18.32 -0.68 2.08
CA GLU A 57 18.12 -0.21 0.71
C GLU A 57 16.83 -0.79 0.14
N ILE A 58 15.83 0.05 -0.09
CA ILE A 58 14.53 -0.34 -0.62
C ILE A 58 14.57 -0.36 -2.15
N GLU A 59 14.19 -1.49 -2.72
CA GLU A 59 13.98 -1.70 -4.15
C GLU A 59 12.49 -1.93 -4.44
N GLU A 60 12.04 -1.53 -5.63
CA GLU A 60 10.66 -1.74 -6.07
C GLU A 60 10.54 -3.08 -6.81
N SER A 61 9.56 -3.88 -6.41
CA SER A 61 9.12 -5.03 -7.19
C SER A 61 8.11 -4.55 -8.23
N ARG A 62 8.40 -4.82 -9.51
CA ARG A 62 7.58 -4.36 -10.65
C ARG A 62 7.11 -5.51 -11.50
N GLU A 63 5.92 -5.40 -12.06
CA GLU A 63 5.42 -6.32 -13.07
C GLU A 63 6.25 -6.16 -14.35
N ILE A 64 6.61 -7.29 -14.98
CA ILE A 64 7.52 -7.32 -16.14
C ILE A 64 6.91 -6.60 -17.34
N ASP A 65 5.61 -6.75 -17.57
CA ASP A 65 4.94 -6.26 -18.78
C ASP A 65 4.51 -4.79 -18.68
N SER A 66 3.88 -4.40 -17.57
CA SER A 66 3.37 -3.04 -17.37
C SER A 66 4.40 -2.10 -16.74
N GLY A 67 5.37 -2.65 -16.01
CA GLY A 67 6.27 -1.90 -15.14
C GLY A 67 5.59 -1.38 -13.86
N ASP A 68 4.34 -1.75 -13.60
CA ASP A 68 3.61 -1.28 -12.42
C ASP A 68 4.23 -1.83 -11.13
N VAL A 69 4.24 -1.00 -10.09
CA VAL A 69 4.80 -1.36 -8.78
C VAL A 69 3.86 -2.33 -8.08
N MET A 70 4.35 -3.53 -7.82
CA MET A 70 3.64 -4.61 -7.13
C MET A 70 3.94 -4.62 -5.62
N GLY A 71 5.10 -4.09 -5.25
CA GLY A 71 5.54 -4.07 -3.86
C GLY A 71 6.97 -3.57 -3.71
N PHE A 72 7.55 -3.86 -2.55
CA PHE A 72 8.89 -3.41 -2.18
C PHE A 72 9.68 -4.55 -1.57
N PHE A 73 10.99 -4.53 -1.77
CA PHE A 73 11.88 -5.51 -1.17
C PHE A 73 13.23 -4.90 -0.79
N ALA A 74 13.96 -5.59 0.07
CA ALA A 74 15.35 -5.29 0.38
C ALA A 74 16.14 -6.58 0.51
N ARG A 75 17.39 -6.57 0.05
CA ARG A 75 18.29 -7.73 0.15
C ARG A 75 18.75 -7.92 1.59
N GLY A 76 18.38 -9.05 2.18
CA GLY A 76 18.62 -9.40 3.58
C GLY A 76 17.33 -9.69 4.32
N HIS A 77 17.44 -10.44 5.42
CA HIS A 77 16.33 -10.64 6.38
C HIS A 77 16.43 -9.58 7.48
N PHE A 78 15.72 -8.48 7.27
CA PHE A 78 15.64 -7.36 8.20
C PHE A 78 14.50 -7.54 9.19
N ASP A 79 14.55 -6.84 10.32
CA ASP A 79 13.39 -6.75 11.20
C ASP A 79 12.19 -6.17 10.45
N ARG A 80 11.00 -6.76 10.63
CA ARG A 80 9.80 -6.39 9.87
C ARG A 80 9.33 -4.98 10.16
N HIS A 81 9.49 -4.50 11.39
CA HIS A 81 9.11 -3.13 11.73
C HIS A 81 10.05 -2.13 11.08
N LYS A 82 11.37 -2.38 11.14
CA LYS A 82 12.37 -1.53 10.50
C LYS A 82 12.20 -1.48 8.99
N PHE A 83 11.94 -2.63 8.36
CA PHE A 83 11.68 -2.70 6.92
C PHE A 83 10.41 -1.93 6.53
N ALA A 84 9.31 -2.12 7.26
CA ALA A 84 8.08 -1.37 7.01
C ALA A 84 8.28 0.15 7.15
N GLU A 85 9.01 0.59 8.18
CA GLU A 85 9.35 2.01 8.35
C GLU A 85 10.19 2.55 7.18
N ALA A 86 11.23 1.82 6.77
CA ALA A 86 12.07 2.19 5.64
C ALA A 86 11.28 2.27 4.32
N CYS A 87 10.35 1.34 4.06
CA CYS A 87 9.46 1.41 2.90
C CYS A 87 8.56 2.65 2.93
N ASN A 88 7.98 2.97 4.09
CA ASN A 88 7.09 4.13 4.23
C ASN A 88 7.85 5.46 4.08
N ASP A 89 9.09 5.52 4.58
CA ASP A 89 9.98 6.67 4.37
C ASP A 89 10.39 6.82 2.90
N TYR A 90 10.81 5.72 2.26
CA TYR A 90 11.17 5.67 0.83
C TYR A 90 10.03 6.16 -0.08
N THR A 91 8.81 5.72 0.19
CA THR A 91 7.62 6.05 -0.63
C THR A 91 6.95 7.36 -0.26
N GLY A 92 7.21 7.87 0.95
CA GLY A 92 6.45 8.95 1.57
C GLY A 92 4.97 8.59 1.81
N ALA A 93 4.65 7.30 1.97
CA ALA A 93 3.27 6.83 2.05
C ALA A 93 2.58 7.26 3.36
N ASP A 94 1.35 7.76 3.23
CA ASP A 94 0.48 8.08 4.36
C ASP A 94 -0.32 6.85 4.82
N ALA A 95 -0.45 6.69 6.14
CA ALA A 95 -1.09 5.51 6.75
C ALA A 95 -2.59 5.36 6.47
N TYR A 96 -3.28 6.44 6.11
CA TYR A 96 -4.74 6.45 5.95
C TYR A 96 -5.17 6.42 4.49
N TYR A 97 -4.44 7.14 3.63
CA TYR A 97 -4.89 7.40 2.26
C TYR A 97 -4.00 6.76 1.19
N ASP A 98 -2.81 6.28 1.55
CA ASP A 98 -1.90 5.69 0.58
C ASP A 98 -1.92 4.17 0.62
N ARG A 99 -2.28 3.57 -0.52
CA ARG A 99 -2.27 2.11 -0.71
C ARG A 99 -0.87 1.49 -0.62
N ARG A 100 0.18 2.31 -0.75
CA ARG A 100 1.58 1.88 -0.66
C ARG A 100 2.05 1.75 0.79
N TYR A 101 1.26 2.20 1.76
CA TYR A 101 1.64 2.15 3.17
C TYR A 101 1.80 0.72 3.66
N VAL A 102 3.00 0.39 4.15
CA VAL A 102 3.40 -0.96 4.57
C VAL A 102 3.23 -1.11 6.07
N LYS A 103 2.55 -2.18 6.50
CA LYS A 103 2.56 -2.59 7.92
C LYS A 103 3.57 -3.71 8.15
N PRO A 104 4.08 -3.87 9.38
CA PRO A 104 5.00 -4.96 9.72
C PRO A 104 4.43 -6.35 9.41
N ASP A 105 3.11 -6.53 9.53
CA ASP A 105 2.42 -7.79 9.24
C ASP A 105 2.35 -8.10 7.73
N ASP A 106 2.50 -7.09 6.88
CA ASP A 106 2.54 -7.24 5.41
C ASP A 106 3.95 -7.65 4.92
N CYS A 107 4.92 -7.77 5.82
CA CYS A 107 6.32 -8.05 5.52
C CYS A 107 6.66 -9.53 5.73
N ARG A 108 7.37 -10.12 4.77
CA ARG A 108 7.75 -11.54 4.74
C ARG A 108 9.25 -11.70 4.56
N HIS A 109 9.79 -12.77 5.11
CA HIS A 109 11.16 -13.21 4.85
C HIS A 109 11.13 -14.35 3.85
N GLU A 110 11.78 -14.14 2.72
CA GLU A 110 11.84 -15.10 1.64
C GLU A 110 13.28 -15.33 1.20
N TRP A 111 13.48 -16.32 0.35
CA TRP A 111 14.74 -16.57 -0.32
C TRP A 111 14.46 -16.52 -1.81
N TRP A 112 15.17 -15.65 -2.53
CA TRP A 112 14.99 -15.49 -3.96
C TRP A 112 16.26 -15.85 -4.73
N ARG A 113 16.10 -16.14 -6.00
CA ARG A 113 17.18 -16.24 -6.98
C ARG A 113 16.84 -15.42 -8.22
N THR A 114 17.87 -14.88 -8.84
CA THR A 114 17.76 -14.15 -10.10
C THR A 114 17.76 -15.11 -11.28
N VAL A 115 16.73 -15.05 -12.13
CA VAL A 115 16.61 -15.87 -13.35
C VAL A 115 16.46 -14.92 -14.55
N PRO A 116 17.25 -15.09 -15.62
CA PRO A 116 17.06 -14.30 -16.84
C PRO A 116 15.72 -14.64 -17.50
N VAL A 117 14.94 -13.62 -17.87
CA VAL A 117 13.59 -13.79 -18.47
C VAL A 117 13.68 -14.21 -19.94
N SER A 118 14.78 -13.88 -20.61
CA SER A 118 15.07 -14.30 -21.98
C SER A 118 16.60 -14.39 -22.20
N GLY A 119 17.03 -14.84 -23.38
CA GLY A 119 18.43 -14.81 -23.79
C GLY A 119 18.98 -13.41 -24.04
N GLU A 120 18.16 -12.36 -23.92
CA GLU A 120 18.59 -10.98 -24.09
C GLU A 120 19.20 -10.44 -22.78
N PRO A 121 20.39 -9.80 -22.84
CA PRO A 121 21.02 -9.22 -21.67
C PRO A 121 20.17 -8.13 -21.03
N GLY A 122 19.95 -8.21 -19.71
CA GLY A 122 19.44 -7.11 -18.90
C GLY A 122 18.05 -7.30 -18.28
N VAL A 123 17.28 -8.30 -18.70
CA VAL A 123 15.95 -8.59 -18.11
C VAL A 123 16.03 -9.79 -17.19
N VAL A 124 15.85 -9.55 -15.89
CA VAL A 124 15.88 -10.60 -14.86
C VAL A 124 14.58 -10.61 -14.06
N SER A 125 14.15 -11.82 -13.69
CA SER A 125 13.03 -12.07 -12.80
C SER A 125 13.52 -12.70 -11.50
N TYR A 126 12.86 -12.36 -10.42
CA TYR A 126 13.14 -12.93 -9.10
C TYR A 126 12.17 -14.07 -8.83
N HIS A 127 12.71 -15.23 -8.46
CA HIS A 127 11.93 -16.41 -8.14
C HIS A 127 12.25 -16.91 -6.74
N ASN A 128 11.24 -17.46 -6.07
CA ASN A 128 11.42 -18.19 -4.82
C ASN A 128 12.45 -19.31 -4.96
N ALA A 129 13.30 -19.43 -3.95
CA ALA A 129 14.42 -20.34 -3.88
C ALA A 129 14.50 -20.95 -2.47
N GLU A 130 15.14 -22.11 -2.36
CA GLU A 130 15.44 -22.68 -1.06
C GLU A 130 16.63 -21.98 -0.40
N PRO A 131 16.67 -21.88 0.94
CA PRO A 131 17.84 -21.39 1.66
C PRO A 131 19.11 -22.16 1.24
N ARG A 132 20.22 -21.44 1.05
CA ARG A 132 21.53 -22.00 0.65
C ARG A 132 21.58 -22.66 -0.73
N SER A 133 20.51 -22.60 -1.52
CA SER A 133 20.56 -23.04 -2.92
C SER A 133 21.44 -22.12 -3.76
N ARG A 134 21.96 -22.61 -4.89
CA ARG A 134 22.92 -21.86 -5.73
C ARG A 134 22.26 -20.58 -6.24
N GLY A 135 22.87 -19.44 -5.94
CA GLY A 135 22.38 -18.12 -6.37
C GLY A 135 21.19 -17.61 -5.56
N ALA A 136 20.81 -18.28 -4.47
CA ALA A 136 19.79 -17.78 -3.56
C ALA A 136 20.35 -16.67 -2.66
N PHE A 137 19.53 -15.65 -2.42
CA PHE A 137 19.78 -14.57 -1.49
C PHE A 137 18.56 -14.34 -0.61
N ALA A 138 18.82 -13.94 0.64
CA ALA A 138 17.78 -13.58 1.59
C ALA A 138 17.12 -12.27 1.18
N VAL A 139 15.80 -12.17 1.36
CA VAL A 139 15.04 -10.96 1.03
C VAL A 139 13.95 -10.72 2.07
N THR A 140 13.73 -9.45 2.39
CA THR A 140 12.54 -8.99 3.10
C THR A 140 11.65 -8.30 2.08
N VAL A 141 10.41 -8.75 1.95
CA VAL A 141 9.50 -8.33 0.87
C VAL A 141 8.11 -8.01 1.40
N THR A 142 7.44 -7.08 0.74
CA THR A 142 6.00 -6.83 0.85
C THR A 142 5.35 -6.72 -0.53
N THR A 143 4.11 -7.18 -0.64
CA THR A 143 3.25 -7.12 -1.85
C THR A 143 2.02 -6.27 -1.60
N VAL A 144 2.12 -5.28 -0.70
CA VAL A 144 0.96 -4.51 -0.20
C VAL A 144 0.15 -3.87 -1.32
N VAL A 145 0.81 -3.41 -2.40
CA VAL A 145 0.14 -2.77 -3.54
C VAL A 145 -0.69 -3.79 -4.31
N GLU A 146 -0.09 -4.94 -4.66
CA GLU A 146 -0.81 -6.04 -5.30
C GLU A 146 -1.96 -6.57 -4.43
N ASP A 147 -1.72 -6.78 -3.13
CA ASP A 147 -2.72 -7.29 -2.21
C ASP A 147 -3.91 -6.33 -2.07
N TYR A 148 -3.66 -5.02 -2.12
CA TYR A 148 -4.71 -4.01 -2.14
C TYR A 148 -5.56 -4.09 -3.42
N GLU A 149 -4.92 -4.19 -4.59
CA GLU A 149 -5.61 -4.31 -5.87
C GLU A 149 -6.45 -5.59 -5.95
N ARG A 150 -5.88 -6.72 -5.52
CA ARG A 150 -6.59 -8.00 -5.45
C ARG A 150 -7.83 -7.92 -4.56
N LYS A 151 -7.70 -7.34 -3.36
CA LYS A 151 -8.84 -7.15 -2.44
C LYS A 151 -9.90 -6.22 -3.03
N ARG A 152 -9.49 -5.14 -3.71
CA ARG A 152 -10.41 -4.21 -4.36
C ARG A 152 -11.19 -4.92 -5.47
N THR A 153 -10.50 -5.65 -6.33
CA THR A 153 -11.14 -6.43 -7.42
C THR A 153 -12.11 -7.47 -6.87
N GLN A 154 -11.74 -8.18 -5.80
CA GLN A 154 -12.65 -9.14 -5.16
C GLN A 154 -13.93 -8.47 -4.67
N ARG A 155 -13.84 -7.30 -4.02
CA ARG A 155 -15.03 -6.55 -3.58
C ARG A 155 -15.94 -6.16 -4.73
N TRP A 156 -15.36 -5.76 -5.86
CA TRP A 156 -16.12 -5.42 -7.07
C TRP A 156 -16.86 -6.64 -7.63
N ILE A 157 -16.20 -7.79 -7.66
CA ILE A 157 -16.82 -9.07 -8.06
C ILE A 157 -17.98 -9.41 -7.12
N ASP A 158 -17.76 -9.32 -5.81
CA ASP A 158 -18.77 -9.62 -4.79
C ASP A 158 -19.99 -8.68 -4.91
N GLU A 159 -19.75 -7.39 -5.13
CA GLU A 159 -20.80 -6.39 -5.33
C GLU A 159 -21.59 -6.65 -6.62
N HIS A 160 -20.91 -7.00 -7.71
CA HIS A 160 -21.56 -7.40 -8.95
C HIS A 160 -22.46 -8.63 -8.75
N HIS A 161 -21.98 -9.66 -8.04
CA HIS A 161 -22.78 -10.85 -7.74
C HIS A 161 -23.99 -10.52 -6.87
N LYS A 162 -23.83 -9.67 -5.85
CA LYS A 162 -24.95 -9.20 -5.01
C LYS A 162 -25.99 -8.43 -5.84
N GLY A 163 -25.54 -7.52 -6.71
CA GLY A 163 -26.42 -6.76 -7.61
C GLY A 163 -27.19 -7.66 -8.57
N ARG A 164 -26.50 -8.66 -9.16
CA ARG A 164 -27.13 -9.66 -10.03
C ARG A 164 -28.20 -10.48 -9.29
N ALA A 165 -27.89 -10.95 -8.08
CA ALA A 165 -28.83 -11.71 -7.27
C ALA A 165 -30.06 -10.87 -6.85
N ALA A 166 -29.84 -9.62 -6.45
CA ALA A 166 -30.93 -8.69 -6.12
C ALA A 166 -31.82 -8.42 -7.35
N GLY A 167 -31.23 -8.12 -8.51
CA GLY A 167 -31.98 -7.89 -9.75
C GLY A 167 -32.78 -9.12 -10.20
N PHE A 168 -32.23 -10.33 -10.04
CA PHE A 168 -32.96 -11.56 -10.29
C PHE A 168 -34.16 -11.73 -9.34
N ALA A 169 -33.96 -11.48 -8.04
CA ALA A 169 -35.02 -11.57 -7.04
C ALA A 169 -36.14 -10.54 -7.30
N ASP A 170 -35.79 -9.31 -7.65
CA ASP A 170 -36.76 -8.26 -8.00
C ASP A 170 -37.54 -8.61 -9.27
N GLY A 171 -36.85 -9.12 -10.30
CA GLY A 171 -37.49 -9.60 -11.53
C GLY A 171 -38.44 -10.76 -11.29
N LEU A 172 -38.04 -11.74 -10.45
CA LEU A 172 -38.90 -12.86 -10.07
C LEU A 172 -40.13 -12.38 -9.29
N ASN A 173 -39.94 -11.50 -8.30
CA ASN A 173 -41.04 -10.92 -7.54
C ASN A 173 -42.02 -10.14 -8.42
N TRP A 174 -41.51 -9.38 -9.39
CA TRP A 174 -42.33 -8.70 -10.37
C TRP A 174 -43.13 -9.71 -11.21
N ALA A 175 -42.50 -10.76 -11.72
CA ALA A 175 -43.16 -11.78 -12.53
C ALA A 175 -44.26 -12.51 -11.75
N LEU A 176 -43.98 -12.88 -10.48
CA LEU A 176 -44.96 -13.50 -9.59
C LEU A 176 -46.17 -12.58 -9.36
N ARG A 177 -45.96 -11.28 -9.10
CA ARG A 177 -47.07 -10.32 -8.95
C ARG A 177 -47.93 -10.17 -10.22
N ILE A 178 -47.33 -10.28 -11.40
CA ILE A 178 -48.06 -10.27 -12.66
C ILE A 178 -48.86 -11.57 -12.82
N LEU A 179 -48.26 -12.72 -12.49
CA LEU A 179 -48.94 -14.02 -12.54
C LEU A 179 -50.12 -14.08 -11.58
N ASP A 180 -49.99 -13.62 -10.34
CA ASP A 180 -51.09 -13.59 -9.36
C ASP A 180 -52.31 -12.80 -9.86
N ARG A 181 -52.09 -11.76 -10.67
CA ARG A 181 -53.18 -10.98 -11.29
C ARG A 181 -53.89 -11.72 -12.42
N VAL A 182 -53.20 -12.62 -13.10
CA VAL A 182 -53.72 -13.34 -14.28
C VAL A 182 -54.29 -14.72 -13.88
N ASN A 183 -53.62 -15.41 -12.97
CA ASN A 183 -54.01 -16.70 -12.43
C ASN A 183 -53.45 -16.83 -10.98
N PRO A 184 -54.29 -16.72 -9.94
CA PRO A 184 -53.86 -16.73 -8.55
C PRO A 184 -53.12 -18.00 -8.12
N GLU A 185 -53.34 -19.13 -8.81
CA GLU A 185 -52.71 -20.42 -8.47
C GLU A 185 -51.34 -20.61 -9.18
N ALA A 186 -51.04 -19.79 -10.18
CA ALA A 186 -49.83 -19.95 -10.99
C ALA A 186 -48.54 -19.55 -10.24
N GLY A 187 -48.62 -18.59 -9.32
CA GLY A 187 -47.48 -18.17 -8.49
C GLY A 187 -47.01 -19.27 -7.54
N ASP A 188 -47.95 -19.93 -6.87
CA ASP A 188 -47.68 -21.04 -5.94
C ASP A 188 -47.07 -22.25 -6.66
N GLU A 189 -47.59 -22.59 -7.85
CA GLU A 189 -47.06 -23.69 -8.66
C GLU A 189 -45.64 -23.40 -9.18
N LEU A 190 -45.32 -22.15 -9.54
CA LEU A 190 -43.98 -21.75 -9.98
C LEU A 190 -42.96 -21.87 -8.83
N LEU A 191 -43.31 -21.37 -7.64
CA LEU A 191 -42.48 -21.46 -6.44
C LEU A 191 -42.24 -22.92 -6.02
N ARG A 192 -43.27 -23.78 -6.13
CA ARG A 192 -43.16 -25.21 -5.87
C ARG A 192 -42.13 -25.86 -6.80
N ARG A 193 -42.24 -25.63 -8.11
CA ARG A 193 -41.30 -26.18 -9.11
C ARG A 193 -39.87 -25.70 -8.90
N TYR A 194 -39.68 -24.42 -8.59
CA TYR A 194 -38.35 -23.87 -8.32
C TYR A 194 -37.70 -24.56 -7.11
N ARG A 195 -38.43 -24.72 -5.99
CA ARG A 195 -37.95 -25.42 -4.79
C ARG A 195 -37.65 -26.90 -5.03
N GLU A 196 -38.42 -27.57 -5.88
CA GLU A 196 -38.19 -28.97 -6.27
C GLU A 196 -36.93 -29.13 -7.13
N GLN A 197 -36.62 -28.14 -7.97
CA GLN A 197 -35.43 -28.12 -8.80
C GLN A 197 -34.17 -27.81 -7.98
N ASP A 198 -34.26 -26.86 -7.05
CA ASP A 198 -33.15 -26.47 -6.16
C ASP A 198 -32.72 -27.62 -5.24
N LYS A 199 -33.68 -28.43 -4.75
CA LYS A 199 -33.41 -29.68 -4.02
C LYS A 199 -32.68 -30.74 -4.84
N LYS A 200 -32.79 -30.72 -6.16
CA LYS A 200 -32.08 -31.66 -7.04
C LYS A 200 -30.66 -31.18 -7.39
N GLY A 201 -30.40 -29.87 -7.34
CA GLY A 201 -29.09 -29.27 -7.62
C GLY A 201 -28.12 -29.24 -6.44
N GLY A 202 -28.58 -29.41 -5.20
CA GLY A 202 -27.74 -29.45 -3.99
C GLY A 202 -27.19 -30.84 -3.61
N ALA A 203 -27.29 -31.83 -4.50
CA ALA A 203 -26.87 -33.22 -4.27
C ALA A 203 -25.67 -33.66 -5.14
N GLU A 204 -25.00 -32.73 -5.79
CA GLU A 204 -23.72 -32.96 -6.51
C GLU A 204 -22.57 -32.23 -5.84
#